data_AF-A0A2N2SEH3-F1
#
_entry.id   AF-A0A2N2SEH3-F1
#
_cell.length_a   1.000
_cell.length_b   1.000
_cell.length_c   1.000
_cell.angle_alpha   90.00
_cell.angle_beta   90.00
_cell.angle_gamma   90.00
#
_symmetry.space_group_name_H-M   'P 1'
#
loop_
_entity.id
_entity.type
_entity.pdbx_description
1 polymer ?
#
loop_
_entity_poly.entity_id
_entity_poly.type
_entity_poly.pdbx_seq_one_letter_code
_entity_poly.pdbx_strand_id
1 'polypeptide(L)' 'MNELSALICRAERVLERLEGILPGPAAPPDWSAAHAFLWRRRHGRGSLQAVGVPHGIRLKDLQDID' A
#
# COMPACT_ATOMS: atom_id res chain seq x y z
N MET A 1 41.53 16.82 0.48
CA MET A 1 40.12 16.44 0.70
C MET A 1 40.14 15.13 1.46
N ASN A 2 39.54 15.05 2.64
CA ASN A 2 39.69 13.90 3.55
C ASN A 2 38.87 12.70 3.03
N GLU A 3 39.38 11.47 3.17
CA GLU A 3 38.69 10.22 2.79
C GLU A 3 37.29 10.12 3.42
N LEU A 4 37.17 10.60 4.67
CA LEU A 4 35.89 10.67 5.37
C LEU A 4 34.89 11.59 4.66
N SER A 5 35.33 12.72 4.11
CA SER A 5 34.46 13.65 3.39
C SER A 5 33.95 13.05 2.08
N ALA A 6 34.81 12.32 1.36
CA ALA A 6 34.40 11.62 0.14
C ALA A 6 33.38 10.50 0.43
N LEU A 7 33.57 9.78 1.55
CA LEU A 7 32.63 8.76 2.01
C LEU A 7 31.25 9.35 2.34
N ILE A 8 31.21 10.48 3.08
CA ILE A 8 29.95 11.15 3.44
C ILE A 8 29.21 11.62 2.18
N CYS A 9 29.88 12.29 1.24
CA CYS A 9 29.24 12.72 -0.01
C CYS A 9 28.67 11.54 -0.83
N ARG A 10 29.33 10.39 -0.79
CA ARG A 10 28.82 9.19 -1.45
C ARG A 10 27.61 8.61 -0.73
N ALA A 11 27.61 8.62 0.60
CA ALA A 11 26.49 8.17 1.41
C ALA A 11 25.25 9.07 1.19
N GLU A 12 25.41 10.39 1.17
CA GLU A 12 24.32 11.34 0.89
C GLU A 12 23.68 11.09 -0.48
N ARG A 13 24.50 10.91 -1.53
CA ARG A 13 24.00 10.55 -2.87
C ARG A 13 23.23 9.23 -2.92
N VAL A 14 23.58 8.27 -2.05
CA VAL A 14 22.85 7.01 -1.93
C VAL A 14 21.52 7.23 -1.23
N LEU A 15 21.49 8.04 -0.17
CA LEU A 15 20.27 8.39 0.56
C LEU A 15 19.28 9.16 -0.34
N GLU A 16 19.74 10.15 -1.11
CA GLU A 16 18.89 10.89 -2.06
C GLU A 16 18.19 9.97 -3.07
N ARG A 17 18.92 8.98 -3.61
CA ARG A 17 18.33 7.99 -4.53
C ARG A 17 17.35 7.08 -3.83
N LEU A 18 17.65 6.69 -2.59
CA LEU A 18 16.78 5.86 -1.76
C LEU A 18 15.47 6.57 -1.46
N GLU A 19 15.50 7.86 -1.11
CA GLU A 19 14.30 8.67 -0.90
C GLU A 19 13.42 8.73 -2.15
N GLY A 20 14.00 8.83 -3.34
CA GLY A 20 13.27 8.85 -4.60
C GLY A 20 12.57 7.54 -4.97
N ILE A 21 13.00 6.40 -4.44
CA ILE A 21 12.39 5.08 -4.71
C ILE A 21 11.49 4.58 -3.57
N LEU A 22 11.55 5.23 -2.40
CA LEU A 22 10.71 4.85 -1.27
C LEU A 22 9.25 5.20 -1.58
N PRO A 23 8.31 4.25 -1.44
CA PRO A 23 6.91 4.54 -1.64
C PRO A 23 6.46 5.56 -0.59
N GLY A 24 5.82 6.64 -1.04
CA GLY A 24 5.29 7.70 -0.18
C GLY A 24 4.30 7.18 0.88
N PRO A 25 3.86 8.03 1.82
CA PRO A 25 2.94 7.64 2.87
C PRO A 25 1.69 6.96 2.29
N ALA A 26 1.20 5.91 2.96
CA ALA A 26 -0.02 5.23 2.53
C ALA A 26 -1.19 6.22 2.61
N ALA A 27 -1.87 6.42 1.48
CA ALA A 27 -3.08 7.22 1.46
C ALA A 27 -4.18 6.49 2.27
N PRO A 28 -4.98 7.23 3.06
CA PRO A 28 -6.13 6.64 3.73
C PRO A 28 -7.10 6.08 2.67
N PRO A 29 -7.68 4.90 2.90
CA PRO A 29 -8.67 4.34 1.99
C PRO A 29 -9.94 5.19 1.99
N ASP A 30 -10.51 5.41 0.81
CA ASP A 30 -11.82 6.03 0.67
C ASP A 30 -12.91 5.01 1.01
N TRP A 31 -13.42 5.08 2.23
CA TRP A 31 -14.49 4.22 2.71
C TRP A 31 -15.83 4.44 1.99
N SER A 32 -16.01 5.58 1.31
CA SER A 32 -17.21 5.87 0.54
C SER A 32 -17.20 5.25 -0.87
N ALA A 33 -16.04 4.77 -1.33
CA ALA A 33 -15.86 4.24 -2.68
C ALA A 33 -16.56 2.90 -2.95
N ALA A 34 -16.82 2.09 -1.91
CA ALA A 34 -17.49 0.80 -2.06
C ALA A 34 -18.07 0.27 -0.73
N HIS A 35 -18.97 -0.71 -0.83
CA HIS A 35 -19.51 -1.45 0.31
C HIS A 35 -18.64 -2.65 0.72
N ALA A 36 -17.69 -3.05 -0.14
CA ALA A 36 -16.80 -4.18 0.09
C ALA A 36 -15.36 -3.82 -0.32
N PHE A 37 -14.39 -4.30 0.44
CA PHE A 37 -12.97 -4.04 0.22
C PHE A 37 -12.17 -5.33 0.32
N LEU A 38 -11.17 -5.48 -0.54
CA LEU A 38 -10.22 -6.58 -0.50
C LEU A 38 -8.92 -6.10 0.15
N TRP A 39 -8.49 -6.80 1.20
CA TRP A 39 -7.16 -6.59 1.77
C TRP A 39 -6.09 -7.09 0.81
N ARG A 40 -5.19 -6.19 0.40
CA ARG A 40 -4.06 -6.50 -0.48
C ARG A 40 -2.76 -6.09 0.20
N ARG A 41 -1.79 -7.00 0.22
CA ARG A 41 -0.43 -6.72 0.68
C ARG A 41 0.53 -6.63 -0.50
N ARG A 42 1.21 -5.49 -0.66
CA ARG A 42 2.30 -5.28 -1.63
C ARG A 42 3.48 -4.61 -0.95
N HIS A 43 4.69 -5.08 -1.24
CA HIS A 43 5.94 -4.52 -0.69
C HIS A 43 5.90 -4.33 0.83
N GLY A 44 5.38 -5.32 1.55
CA GLY A 44 5.25 -5.27 3.01
C GLY A 44 4.11 -4.40 3.54
N ARG A 45 3.47 -3.57 2.70
CA ARG A 45 2.37 -2.68 3.07
C ARG A 45 1.01 -3.29 2.74
N GLY A 46 0.06 -3.07 3.63
CA GLY A 46 -1.34 -3.41 3.42
C GLY A 46 -2.12 -2.24 2.83
N SER A 47 -3.10 -2.55 1.99
CA SER A 47 -4.01 -1.58 1.39
C SER A 47 -5.40 -2.20 1.24
N LEU A 48 -6.44 -1.37 1.33
CA LEU A 48 -7.81 -1.77 1.04
C LEU A 48 -8.15 -1.36 -0.39
N GLN A 49 -8.46 -2.35 -1.22
CA GLN A 49 -8.89 -2.14 -2.59
C GLN A 49 -10.42 -2.24 -2.67
N ALA A 50 -11.08 -1.17 -3.12
CA ALA A 50 -12.53 -1.16 -3.33
C ALA A 50 -12.95 -2.25 -4.33
N VAL A 51 -13.98 -3.03 -4.00
CA VAL A 51 -14.57 -4.02 -4.89
C VAL A 51 -15.62 -3.34 -5.76
N GLY A 52 -15.29 -3.07 -7.03
CA GLY A 52 -16.18 -2.33 -7.94
C GLY A 52 -17.45 -3.07 -8.34
N VAL A 53 -17.43 -4.41 -8.39
CA VAL A 53 -18.59 -5.24 -8.67
C VAL A 53 -18.66 -6.35 -7.62
N PRO A 54 -19.36 -6.12 -6.50
CA PRO A 54 -19.61 -7.17 -5.52
C PRO A 54 -20.38 -8.33 -6.17
N HIS A 55 -20.03 -9.57 -5.83
CA HIS A 55 -20.84 -10.71 -6.24
C HIS A 55 -22.22 -10.62 -5.58
N GLY A 56 -23.28 -10.59 -6.40
CA GLY A 56 -24.64 -10.66 -5.91
C GLY A 56 -24.98 -12.09 -5.51
N ILE A 57 -25.21 -12.33 -4.22
CA ILE A 57 -25.87 -13.55 -3.73
C ILE A 57 -27.29 -13.17 -3.31
N ARG A 58 -28.29 -13.98 -3.67
CA ARG A 58 -29.64 -13.73 -3.19
C ARG A 58 -29.74 -14.25 -1.77
N LEU A 59 -30.54 -13.57 -0.95
CA LEU A 59 -30.74 -13.97 0.45
C LEU A 59 -31.20 -15.44 0.58
N LYS A 60 -32.04 -15.90 -0.36
CA LYS A 60 -32.53 -17.30 -0.42
C LYS A 60 -31.46 -18.35 -0.71
N ASP A 61 -30.30 -17.93 -1.23
CA ASP A 61 -29.20 -18.82 -1.60
C ASP A 61 -28.17 -18.93 -0.46
N LEU A 62 -28.35 -18.20 0.65
CA LEU A 62 -27.51 -18.29 1.84
C LEU A 62 -27.82 -19.60 2.59
N GLN A 63 -26.76 -20.30 2.99
CA GLN A 63 -26.82 -21.52 3.78
C GLN A 63 -26.03 -21.30 5.07
N ASP A 64 -26.46 -21.94 6.16
CA ASP A 64 -25.77 -21.94 7.47
C ASP A 64 -25.54 -20.53 8.08
N ILE A 65 -26.57 -19.67 8.06
CA ILE A 65 -26.51 -18.27 8.57
C ILE A 65 -27.22 -18.05 9.93
N ASP A 66 -27.37 -19.09 10.75
CA ASP A 66 -27.96 -19.02 12.11
C ASP A 66 -27.10 -18.21 13.11
#